data_AF-C8W508-F1
#
_entry.id   AF-C8W508-F1
#
_cell.length_a   1.000
_cell.length_b   1.000
_cell.length_c   1.000
_cell.angle_alpha   90.00
_cell.angle_beta   90.00
_cell.angle_gamma   90.00
#
_symmetry.space_group_name_H-M   'P 1'
#
loop_
_entity.id
_entity.type
_entity.pdbx_description
1 polymer ?
#
loop_
_entity_poly.entity_id
_entity_poly.type
_entity_poly.pdbx_seq_one_letter_code
_entity_poly.pdbx_strand_id
1 'polypeptide(L)'
;MKYITVNEAAEKWGLSRRSISHHLTAGRIPGAVKKGGFWLIPKDVAKPKDKRYKKSTGKTEESFGSPPSLTENKDLFVEMFKHFPYPVQICDPEGAMLFANAAFFRHIKLSDPPEDLRIFNTRYEPNLEKWGIKDFVERAYRGEVAHIYDVKMPIREAVSKYGGNAELPSESIFVNMTSFPIYDENHQIAYVVGIFIPSRYYQGREEVIQGKEYMDDHWKEDFDADALSSIVHISKPHYTRLFKQHTGTTPHQYYQGVKLQKLKEMLCDNNLSIAQVFDECGVNYNGNLAKKLKQELGMTPSEYRARMMQK
;
A
#
# COMPACT_ATOMS: atom_id res chain seq x y z
N MET A 1 27.08 29.76 58.75
CA MET A 1 26.10 29.19 57.80
C MET A 1 25.01 28.47 58.58
N LYS A 2 23.73 28.76 58.31
CA LYS A 2 22.62 27.98 58.88
C LYS A 2 22.43 26.72 58.03
N TYR A 3 22.34 25.56 58.66
CA TYR A 3 22.09 24.29 57.99
C TYR A 3 20.68 23.80 58.30
N ILE A 4 20.11 23.04 57.36
CA ILE A 4 18.85 22.32 57.49
C ILE A 4 19.12 20.82 57.31
N THR A 5 18.24 20.01 57.90
CA THR A 5 18.23 18.56 57.79
C THR A 5 17.68 18.11 56.44
N VAL A 6 17.86 16.82 56.12
CA VAL A 6 17.26 16.17 54.95
C VAL A 6 15.72 16.28 54.96
N ASN A 7 15.09 16.22 56.15
CA ASN A 7 13.64 16.32 56.29
C ASN A 7 13.15 17.73 55.97
N GLU A 8 13.80 18.75 56.55
CA GLU A 8 13.46 20.15 56.29
C GLU A 8 13.72 20.54 54.82
N ALA A 9 14.76 19.97 54.19
CA ALA A 9 15.01 20.18 52.76
C ALA A 9 13.96 19.49 51.87
N ALA A 10 13.47 18.31 52.29
CA ALA A 10 12.40 17.58 51.60
C ALA A 10 11.09 18.39 51.60
N GLU A 11 10.72 18.95 52.75
CA GLU A 11 9.55 19.85 52.88
C GLU A 11 9.76 21.13 52.08
N LYS A 12 10.91 21.81 52.25
CA LYS A 12 11.23 23.06 51.53
C LYS A 12 11.13 22.91 50.00
N TRP A 13 11.51 21.75 49.47
CA TRP A 13 11.56 21.53 48.01
C TRP A 13 10.42 20.69 47.45
N GLY A 14 9.48 20.21 48.29
CA GLY A 14 8.41 19.31 47.86
C GLY A 14 8.96 18.02 47.24
N LEU A 15 10.02 17.46 47.80
CA LEU A 15 10.69 16.23 47.32
C LEU A 15 10.66 15.15 48.40
N SER A 16 10.71 13.88 48.00
CA SER A 16 10.86 12.78 48.98
C SER A 16 12.25 12.80 49.60
N ARG A 17 12.39 12.34 50.85
CA ARG A 17 13.68 12.20 51.53
C ARG A 17 14.69 11.37 50.72
N ARG A 18 14.21 10.33 50.05
CA ARG A 18 15.01 9.48 49.15
C ARG A 18 15.57 10.26 47.96
N SER A 19 14.80 11.19 47.39
CA SER A 19 15.25 12.08 46.32
C SER A 19 16.34 13.04 46.83
N ILE A 20 16.16 13.63 48.02
CA ILE A 20 17.18 14.47 48.65
C ILE A 20 18.48 13.69 48.88
N SER A 21 18.40 12.48 49.45
CA SER A 21 19.57 11.61 49.65
C SER A 21 20.28 11.29 48.34
N HIS A 22 19.55 11.06 47.25
CA HIS A 22 20.15 10.86 45.92
C HIS A 22 20.92 12.10 45.45
N HIS A 23 20.36 13.30 45.59
CA HIS A 23 21.06 14.55 45.23
C HIS A 23 22.30 14.81 46.07
N LEU A 24 22.27 14.47 47.37
CA LEU A 24 23.41 14.60 48.27
C LEU A 24 24.55 13.65 47.90
N THR A 25 24.24 12.35 47.72
CA THR A 25 25.23 11.36 47.32
C THR A 25 25.80 11.65 45.93
N ALA A 26 25.01 12.21 45.02
CA ALA A 26 25.47 12.63 43.70
C ALA A 26 26.21 13.99 43.69
N GLY A 27 26.46 14.60 44.85
CA GLY A 27 27.19 15.87 44.98
C GLY A 27 26.48 17.08 44.36
N ARG A 28 25.14 17.03 44.21
CA ARG A 28 24.35 18.04 43.47
C ARG A 28 23.84 19.20 44.34
N ILE A 29 24.16 19.20 45.63
CA ILE A 29 23.78 20.26 46.57
C ILE A 29 25.08 20.92 47.07
N PRO A 30 25.47 22.07 46.50
CA PRO A 30 26.70 22.78 46.89
C PRO A 30 26.72 23.12 48.38
N GLY A 31 27.87 22.91 49.02
CA GLY A 31 28.06 23.19 50.44
C GLY A 31 27.38 22.20 51.39
N ALA A 32 26.74 21.14 50.87
CA ALA A 32 26.30 20.04 51.70
C ALA A 32 27.49 19.25 52.23
N VAL A 33 27.55 19.03 53.54
CA VAL A 33 28.63 18.28 54.19
C VAL A 33 28.07 17.13 54.99
N LYS A 34 28.75 15.99 54.97
CA LYS A 34 28.41 14.83 55.79
C LYS A 34 29.24 14.86 57.07
N LYS A 35 28.57 15.01 58.21
CA LYS A 35 29.23 15.04 59.53
C LYS A 35 28.53 14.05 60.47
N GLY A 36 29.26 13.06 60.98
CA GLY A 36 28.73 12.09 61.95
C GLY A 36 27.52 11.29 61.46
N GLY A 37 27.46 10.94 60.17
CA GLY A 37 26.34 10.20 59.58
C GLY A 37 25.19 11.07 59.06
N PHE A 38 25.14 12.35 59.43
CA PHE A 38 24.10 13.28 58.99
C PHE A 38 24.58 14.16 57.85
N TRP A 39 23.64 14.49 56.96
CA TRP A 39 23.85 15.51 55.93
C TRP A 39 23.41 16.87 56.46
N LEU A 40 24.33 17.83 56.43
CA LEU A 40 24.06 19.24 56.73
C LEU A 40 23.91 19.98 55.40
N ILE A 41 22.71 20.50 55.11
CA ILE A 41 22.39 21.20 53.87
C ILE A 41 22.33 22.71 54.14
N PRO A 42 23.06 23.58 53.42
CA PRO A 42 22.96 25.02 53.65
C PRO A 42 21.53 25.52 53.43
N LYS A 43 20.98 26.30 54.38
CA LYS A 43 19.58 26.75 54.34
C LYS A 43 19.26 27.55 53.07
N ASP A 44 20.22 28.30 52.55
CA ASP A 44 20.02 29.22 51.42
C ASP A 44 20.33 28.57 50.06
N VAL A 45 20.68 27.27 50.03
CA VAL A 45 20.92 26.56 48.77
C VAL A 45 19.62 26.39 47.98
N ALA A 46 19.70 26.62 46.68
CA ALA A 46 18.58 26.43 45.76
C ALA A 46 18.26 24.94 45.59
N LYS A 47 16.99 24.64 45.24
CA LYS A 47 16.53 23.29 44.91
C LYS A 47 17.39 22.71 43.78
N PRO A 48 17.95 21.49 43.90
CA PRO A 48 18.69 20.84 42.83
C PRO A 48 17.84 20.68 41.57
N LYS A 49 18.41 21.02 40.40
CA LYS A 49 17.73 20.80 39.12
C LYS A 49 17.56 19.29 38.87
N ASP A 50 16.32 18.83 38.67
CA ASP A 50 16.04 17.44 38.24
C ASP A 50 16.42 17.29 36.76
N LYS A 51 17.47 16.50 36.48
CA LYS A 51 17.96 16.27 35.12
C LYS A 51 17.03 15.41 34.26
N ARG A 52 15.97 14.81 34.83
CA ARG A 52 14.94 14.09 34.06
C ARG A 52 14.02 15.04 33.30
N TYR A 53 13.84 16.25 33.82
CA TYR A 53 13.15 17.32 33.11
C TYR A 53 14.21 18.21 32.45
N LYS A 54 14.67 17.82 31.26
CA LYS A 54 15.27 18.78 30.35
C LYS A 54 14.17 19.76 29.94
N LYS A 55 14.10 20.91 30.61
CA LYS A 55 13.75 22.13 29.88
C LYS A 55 14.83 22.26 28.80
N SER A 56 14.46 22.25 27.53
CA SER A 56 15.39 22.37 26.40
C SER A 56 16.04 23.76 26.44
N THR A 57 17.03 23.92 27.32
CA THR A 57 17.97 25.04 27.26
C THR A 57 19.16 24.56 26.44
N GLY A 58 19.16 24.93 25.16
CA GLY A 58 20.34 25.10 24.32
C GLY A 58 21.43 24.06 24.55
N LYS A 59 21.16 22.80 24.18
CA LYS A 59 22.18 22.19 23.33
C LYS A 59 22.09 23.00 22.04
N THR A 60 23.23 23.40 21.48
CA THR A 60 23.35 23.34 20.03
C THR A 60 22.90 21.93 19.66
N GLU A 61 21.59 21.81 19.36
CA GLU A 61 21.23 21.23 18.09
C GLU A 61 22.32 21.75 17.15
N GLU A 62 23.10 20.85 16.56
CA GLU A 62 23.24 21.03 15.13
C GLU A 62 21.80 21.25 14.69
N SER A 63 21.44 22.54 14.55
CA SER A 63 20.25 22.86 13.84
C SER A 63 20.53 22.11 12.54
N PHE A 64 19.76 21.07 12.26
CA PHE A 64 19.18 21.06 10.94
C PHE A 64 18.63 22.48 10.84
N GLY A 65 19.44 23.41 10.28
CA GLY A 65 19.03 24.79 10.10
C GLY A 65 17.65 24.67 9.53
N SER A 66 16.66 25.35 10.13
CA SER A 66 15.25 25.23 9.75
C SER A 66 15.23 24.93 8.26
N PRO A 67 14.83 23.71 7.83
CA PRO A 67 15.00 23.32 6.44
C PRO A 67 14.53 24.51 5.63
N PRO A 68 15.33 25.03 4.69
CA PRO A 68 14.91 26.19 3.89
C PRO A 68 13.50 25.89 3.47
N SER A 69 12.58 26.85 3.68
CA SER A 69 11.16 26.52 3.63
C SER A 69 10.92 25.73 2.34
N LEU A 70 10.27 24.57 2.43
CA LEU A 70 10.09 23.71 1.24
C LEU A 70 9.39 24.48 0.10
N THR A 71 8.66 25.54 0.46
CA THR A 71 8.08 26.58 -0.38
C THR A 71 9.11 27.46 -1.12
N GLU A 72 10.26 27.77 -0.52
CA GLU A 72 11.34 28.57 -1.12
C GLU A 72 12.35 27.73 -1.94
N ASN A 73 12.44 26.42 -1.72
CA ASN A 73 13.41 25.54 -2.40
C ASN A 73 12.74 24.36 -3.13
N LYS A 74 12.06 24.69 -4.23
CA LYS A 74 11.43 23.69 -5.13
C LYS A 74 12.42 22.64 -5.64
N ASP A 75 13.68 23.03 -5.86
CA ASP A 75 14.72 22.12 -6.32
C ASP A 75 15.04 21.05 -5.28
N LEU A 76 15.15 21.42 -4.00
CA LEU A 76 15.36 20.47 -2.91
C LEU A 76 14.17 19.49 -2.78
N PHE A 77 12.94 19.97 -2.91
CA PHE A 77 11.75 19.11 -2.87
C PHE A 77 11.78 18.06 -3.99
N VAL A 78 12.10 18.48 -5.22
CA VAL A 78 12.25 17.56 -6.36
C VAL A 78 13.40 16.57 -6.13
N GLU A 79 14.52 17.05 -5.58
CA GLU A 79 15.70 16.23 -5.32
C GLU A 79 15.44 15.15 -4.26
N MET A 80 14.65 15.47 -3.23
CA MET A 80 14.20 14.49 -2.24
C MET A 80 13.43 13.33 -2.90
N PHE A 81 12.48 13.62 -3.78
CA PHE A 81 11.68 12.59 -4.43
C PHE A 81 12.46 11.79 -5.48
N LYS A 82 13.41 12.43 -6.18
CA LYS A 82 14.35 11.73 -7.07
C LYS A 82 15.16 10.66 -6.35
N HIS A 83 15.63 10.96 -5.14
CA HIS A 83 16.45 10.05 -4.33
C HIS A 83 15.64 9.21 -3.33
N PHE A 84 14.31 9.36 -3.30
CA PHE A 84 13.47 8.59 -2.39
C PHE A 84 13.61 7.08 -2.67
N PRO A 85 13.81 6.24 -1.64
CA PRO A 85 14.19 4.85 -1.83
C PRO A 85 13.05 3.97 -2.36
N TYR A 86 11.80 4.43 -2.23
CA TYR A 86 10.62 3.73 -2.72
C TYR A 86 10.13 4.33 -4.05
N PRO A 87 9.45 3.54 -4.89
CA PRO A 87 8.65 4.06 -5.99
C PRO A 87 7.73 5.19 -5.55
N VAL A 88 7.85 6.35 -6.21
CA VAL A 88 6.97 7.49 -6.01
C VAL A 88 6.51 8.05 -7.34
N GLN A 89 5.24 8.43 -7.39
CA GLN A 89 4.67 9.29 -8.42
C GLN A 89 4.04 10.54 -7.80
N ILE A 90 4.03 11.64 -8.54
CA ILE A 90 3.36 12.89 -8.18
C ILE A 90 2.47 13.28 -9.36
N CYS A 91 1.20 13.52 -9.07
CA CYS A 91 0.19 13.91 -10.04
C CYS A 91 -0.37 15.30 -9.72
N ASP A 92 -0.87 15.97 -10.75
CA ASP A 92 -1.71 17.15 -10.60
C ASP A 92 -3.12 16.78 -10.07
N PRO A 93 -3.96 17.77 -9.70
CA PRO A 93 -5.31 17.52 -9.19
C PRO A 93 -6.24 16.80 -10.17
N GLU A 94 -5.92 16.87 -11.46
CA GLU A 94 -6.67 16.30 -12.58
C GLU A 94 -6.21 14.89 -12.93
N GLY A 95 -5.20 14.37 -12.24
CA GLY A 95 -4.72 13.00 -12.38
C GLY A 95 -3.47 12.85 -13.22
N ALA A 96 -3.04 13.87 -13.95
CA ALA A 96 -1.91 13.76 -14.86
C ALA A 96 -0.60 13.64 -14.07
N MET A 97 0.21 12.66 -14.42
CA MET A 97 1.50 12.43 -13.77
C MET A 97 2.49 13.52 -14.19
N LEU A 98 3.05 14.22 -13.21
CA LEU A 98 4.04 15.28 -13.39
C LEU A 98 5.46 14.76 -13.14
N PHE A 99 5.59 13.76 -12.26
CA PHE A 99 6.87 13.22 -11.86
C PHE A 99 6.71 11.76 -11.43
N ALA A 100 7.72 10.95 -11.74
CA ALA A 100 7.95 9.69 -11.09
C ALA A 100 9.46 9.47 -10.95
N ASN A 101 9.88 8.84 -9.86
CA ASN A 101 11.31 8.60 -9.64
C ASN A 101 11.82 7.35 -10.37
N ALA A 102 13.14 7.20 -10.46
CA ALA A 102 13.74 6.05 -11.12
C ALA A 102 13.33 4.70 -10.48
N ALA A 103 12.99 4.69 -9.18
CA ALA A 103 12.47 3.51 -8.51
C ALA A 103 11.10 3.09 -9.06
N PHE A 104 10.22 4.05 -9.35
CA PHE A 104 8.92 3.79 -9.99
C PHE A 104 9.08 3.12 -11.35
N PHE A 105 9.89 3.69 -12.24
CA PHE A 105 10.09 3.13 -13.58
C PHE A 105 10.74 1.74 -13.56
N ARG A 106 11.74 1.53 -12.70
CA ARG A 106 12.30 0.18 -12.46
C ARG A 106 11.25 -0.80 -11.96
N HIS A 107 10.33 -0.34 -11.11
CA HIS A 107 9.29 -1.17 -10.52
C HIS A 107 8.28 -1.63 -11.57
N ILE A 108 7.86 -0.75 -12.47
CA ILE A 108 6.99 -1.09 -13.61
C ILE A 108 7.74 -1.64 -14.83
N LYS A 109 9.04 -1.95 -14.67
CA LYS A 109 9.92 -2.52 -15.72
C LYS A 109 9.93 -1.69 -17.02
N LEU A 110 9.78 -0.37 -16.90
CA LEU A 110 9.82 0.56 -18.01
C LEU A 110 11.20 1.20 -18.07
N SER A 111 12.05 0.70 -18.96
CA SER A 111 13.45 1.14 -19.09
C SER A 111 13.61 2.49 -19.79
N ASP A 112 12.68 2.81 -20.69
CA ASP A 112 12.66 4.04 -21.48
C ASP A 112 11.28 4.69 -21.34
N PRO A 113 11.05 5.50 -20.28
CA PRO A 113 9.76 6.11 -20.06
C PRO A 113 9.48 7.21 -21.09
N PRO A 114 8.21 7.41 -21.47
CA PRO A 114 7.79 8.51 -22.35
C PRO A 114 8.31 9.87 -21.87
N GLU A 115 8.72 10.72 -22.81
CA GLU A 115 9.17 12.09 -22.49
C GLU A 115 8.07 12.89 -21.78
N ASP A 116 6.82 12.77 -22.24
CA ASP A 116 5.66 13.36 -21.58
C ASP A 116 4.98 12.36 -20.65
N LEU A 117 5.18 12.55 -19.34
CA LEU A 117 4.52 11.73 -18.32
C LEU A 117 3.03 12.03 -18.17
N ARG A 118 2.51 13.14 -18.70
CA ARG A 118 1.10 13.50 -18.56
C ARG A 118 0.17 12.55 -19.30
N ILE A 119 0.72 11.71 -20.18
CA ILE A 119 -0.01 10.62 -20.83
C ILE A 119 -0.47 9.55 -19.82
N PHE A 120 0.12 9.50 -18.63
CA PHE A 120 -0.35 8.71 -17.50
C PHE A 120 -1.33 9.56 -16.69
N ASN A 121 -2.61 9.20 -16.71
CA ASN A 121 -3.61 9.84 -15.86
C ASN A 121 -4.14 8.83 -14.83
N THR A 122 -3.82 9.06 -13.56
CA THR A 122 -4.17 8.14 -12.47
C THR A 122 -5.65 8.19 -12.09
N ARG A 123 -6.30 9.33 -12.32
CA ARG A 123 -7.71 9.57 -11.98
C ARG A 123 -8.67 9.00 -13.03
N TYR A 124 -8.26 9.01 -14.29
CA TYR A 124 -9.06 8.59 -15.45
C TYR A 124 -8.50 7.34 -16.14
N GLU A 125 -7.70 6.53 -15.45
CA GLU A 125 -7.22 5.26 -15.98
C GLU A 125 -8.41 4.28 -16.18
N PRO A 126 -8.65 3.76 -17.39
CA PRO A 126 -9.81 2.91 -17.66
C PRO A 126 -9.81 1.61 -16.86
N ASN A 127 -8.65 1.12 -16.43
CA ASN A 127 -8.53 -0.16 -15.72
C ASN A 127 -8.63 -0.08 -14.19
N LEU A 128 -8.95 1.09 -13.61
CA LEU A 128 -9.01 1.25 -12.15
C LEU A 128 -9.94 0.26 -11.44
N GLU A 129 -11.11 -0.04 -12.04
CA GLU A 129 -12.06 -1.05 -11.53
C GLU A 129 -11.49 -2.46 -11.67
N LYS A 130 -10.92 -2.77 -12.83
CA LYS A 130 -10.30 -4.08 -13.12
C LYS A 130 -9.20 -4.40 -12.11
N TRP A 131 -8.40 -3.40 -11.74
CA TRP A 131 -7.33 -3.53 -10.76
C TRP A 131 -7.81 -3.43 -9.31
N GLY A 132 -9.09 -3.10 -9.07
CA GLY A 132 -9.65 -2.98 -7.73
C GLY A 132 -9.14 -1.77 -6.94
N ILE A 133 -8.70 -0.70 -7.63
CA ILE A 133 -8.06 0.47 -7.00
C ILE A 133 -8.86 1.77 -7.15
N LYS A 134 -10.03 1.74 -7.79
CA LYS A 134 -10.83 2.95 -8.06
C LYS A 134 -11.18 3.74 -6.80
N ASP A 135 -11.76 3.08 -5.80
CA ASP A 135 -12.12 3.74 -4.53
C ASP A 135 -10.89 4.36 -3.85
N PHE A 136 -9.76 3.64 -3.84
CA PHE A 136 -8.49 4.14 -3.31
C PHE A 136 -8.03 5.42 -4.02
N VAL A 137 -8.09 5.47 -5.35
CA VAL A 137 -7.74 6.66 -6.13
C VAL A 137 -8.71 7.80 -5.84
N GLU A 138 -10.02 7.55 -5.91
CA GLU A 138 -11.04 8.59 -5.68
C GLU A 138 -10.90 9.26 -4.32
N ARG A 139 -10.64 8.48 -3.26
CA ARG A 139 -10.45 9.01 -1.90
C ARG A 139 -9.24 9.95 -1.82
N ALA A 140 -8.13 9.60 -2.45
CA ALA A 140 -6.95 10.47 -2.47
C ALA A 140 -7.26 11.82 -3.13
N TYR A 141 -8.00 11.79 -4.25
CA TYR A 141 -8.43 12.99 -4.99
C TYR A 141 -9.58 13.77 -4.31
N ARG A 142 -10.23 13.19 -3.29
CA ARG A 142 -11.16 13.90 -2.39
C ARG A 142 -10.46 14.55 -1.20
N GLY A 143 -9.14 14.40 -1.10
CA GLY A 143 -8.34 14.98 -0.03
C GLY A 143 -8.09 14.03 1.15
N GLU A 144 -8.32 12.73 0.99
CA GLU A 144 -8.02 11.77 2.05
C GLU A 144 -6.59 11.21 1.90
N VAL A 145 -6.00 10.82 3.03
CA VAL A 145 -4.89 9.85 3.00
C VAL A 145 -5.50 8.47 2.78
N ALA A 146 -5.29 7.91 1.59
CA ALA A 146 -5.79 6.61 1.19
C ALA A 146 -4.69 5.55 1.30
N HIS A 147 -5.10 4.33 1.70
CA HIS A 147 -4.23 3.17 1.75
C HIS A 147 -4.91 1.98 1.09
N ILE A 148 -4.14 1.17 0.39
CA ILE A 148 -4.58 -0.13 -0.12
C ILE A 148 -3.40 -1.10 -0.08
N TYR A 149 -3.71 -2.38 0.13
CA TYR A 149 -2.70 -3.40 0.40
C TYR A 149 -2.84 -4.54 -0.60
N ASP A 150 -1.71 -5.19 -0.87
CA ASP A 150 -1.64 -6.41 -1.68
C ASP A 150 -2.27 -6.26 -3.09
N VAL A 151 -2.00 -5.12 -3.73
CA VAL A 151 -2.46 -4.83 -5.08
C VAL A 151 -1.50 -5.43 -6.10
N LYS A 152 -2.01 -6.26 -7.02
CA LYS A 152 -1.22 -6.78 -8.13
C LYS A 152 -0.91 -5.65 -9.12
N MET A 153 0.37 -5.39 -9.37
CA MET A 153 0.77 -4.35 -10.32
C MET A 153 0.52 -4.79 -11.78
N PRO A 154 -0.05 -3.92 -12.63
CA PRO A 154 -0.30 -4.19 -14.04
C PRO A 154 0.95 -4.01 -14.91
N ILE A 155 2.08 -4.63 -14.52
CA ILE A 155 3.38 -4.41 -15.14
C ILE A 155 3.38 -4.82 -16.62
N ARG A 156 2.79 -5.96 -16.95
CA ARG A 156 2.69 -6.45 -18.34
C ARG A 156 1.90 -5.47 -19.23
N GLU A 157 0.80 -4.92 -18.72
CA GLU A 157 -0.02 -3.94 -19.44
C GLU A 157 0.76 -2.63 -19.67
N ALA A 158 1.50 -2.17 -18.64
CA ALA A 158 2.36 -0.99 -18.75
C ALA A 158 3.49 -1.19 -19.79
N VAL A 159 4.19 -2.32 -19.74
CA VAL A 159 5.26 -2.65 -20.70
C VAL A 159 4.71 -2.83 -22.11
N SER A 160 3.57 -3.50 -22.27
CA SER A 160 2.93 -3.65 -23.59
C SER A 160 2.53 -2.32 -24.22
N LYS A 161 2.09 -1.35 -23.40
CA LYS A 161 1.58 -0.07 -23.90
C LYS A 161 2.69 0.97 -24.10
N TYR A 162 3.71 0.96 -23.24
CA TYR A 162 4.72 2.03 -23.17
C TYR A 162 6.16 1.53 -23.35
N GLY A 163 6.41 0.22 -23.25
CA GLY A 163 7.75 -0.37 -23.26
C GLY A 163 8.36 -0.61 -24.64
N GLY A 164 7.69 -0.19 -25.72
CA GLY A 164 8.19 -0.38 -27.09
C GLY A 164 8.42 -1.86 -27.42
N ASN A 165 9.68 -2.24 -27.67
CA ASN A 165 10.10 -3.61 -27.97
C ASN A 165 10.59 -4.40 -26.74
N ALA A 166 10.32 -3.92 -25.52
CA ALA A 166 10.73 -4.62 -24.30
C ALA A 166 10.03 -5.98 -24.15
N GLU A 167 10.79 -6.96 -23.66
CA GLU A 167 10.25 -8.28 -23.34
C GLU A 167 9.24 -8.19 -22.18
N LEU A 168 8.10 -8.87 -22.32
CA LEU A 168 7.05 -8.82 -21.32
C LEU A 168 7.51 -9.53 -20.04
N PRO A 169 7.38 -8.89 -18.86
CA PRO A 169 7.83 -9.50 -17.63
C PRO A 169 7.01 -10.73 -17.26
N SER A 170 7.70 -11.78 -16.82
CA SER A 170 7.12 -13.01 -16.26
C SER A 170 6.90 -12.92 -14.75
N GLU A 171 7.38 -11.88 -14.09
CA GLU A 171 7.22 -11.66 -12.65
C GLU A 171 5.90 -10.94 -12.34
N SER A 172 5.21 -11.35 -11.27
CA SER A 172 4.10 -10.57 -10.70
C SER A 172 4.55 -9.91 -9.39
N ILE A 173 4.35 -8.60 -9.27
CA ILE A 173 4.67 -7.84 -8.07
C ILE A 173 3.37 -7.39 -7.41
N PHE A 174 3.28 -7.60 -6.10
CA PHE A 174 2.22 -7.06 -5.27
C PHE A 174 2.76 -5.88 -4.46
N VAL A 175 1.96 -4.83 -4.36
CA VAL A 175 2.34 -3.59 -3.67
C VAL A 175 1.30 -3.18 -2.65
N ASN A 176 1.81 -2.57 -1.59
CA ASN A 176 1.00 -1.72 -0.72
C ASN A 176 1.15 -0.29 -1.22
N MET A 177 0.04 0.40 -1.40
CA MET A 177 0.04 1.78 -1.90
C MET A 177 -0.50 2.71 -0.82
N THR A 178 0.13 3.88 -0.73
CA THR A 178 -0.38 5.01 0.03
C THR A 178 -0.46 6.20 -0.91
N SER A 179 -1.63 6.84 -0.96
CA SER A 179 -1.84 8.05 -1.75
C SER A 179 -2.36 9.16 -0.84
N PHE A 180 -1.81 10.36 -0.97
CA PHE A 180 -2.18 11.49 -0.13
C PHE A 180 -2.08 12.82 -0.88
N PRO A 181 -2.96 13.78 -0.58
CA PRO A 181 -2.90 15.13 -1.13
C PRO A 181 -1.79 15.96 -0.48
N ILE A 182 -1.19 16.85 -1.27
CA ILE A 182 -0.44 18.01 -0.80
C ILE A 182 -1.28 19.23 -1.11
N TYR A 183 -1.42 20.12 -0.13
CA TYR A 183 -2.24 21.32 -0.25
C TYR A 183 -1.40 22.57 -0.51
N ASP A 184 -1.96 23.51 -1.26
CA ASP A 184 -1.42 24.87 -1.38
C ASP A 184 -1.78 25.74 -0.17
N GLU A 185 -1.38 27.02 -0.23
CA GLU A 185 -1.67 28.03 0.79
C GLU A 185 -3.17 28.31 0.97
N ASN A 186 -4.00 27.99 -0.03
CA ASN A 186 -5.46 28.17 -0.03
C ASN A 186 -6.21 26.91 0.42
N HIS A 187 -5.50 25.89 0.91
CA HIS A 187 -6.04 24.58 1.25
C HIS A 187 -6.70 23.84 0.06
N GLN A 188 -6.29 24.16 -1.17
CA GLN A 188 -6.65 23.38 -2.35
C GLN A 188 -5.62 22.29 -2.58
N ILE A 189 -6.04 21.15 -3.14
CA ILE A 189 -5.10 20.09 -3.52
C ILE A 189 -4.20 20.64 -4.63
N ALA A 190 -2.91 20.77 -4.35
CA ALA A 190 -1.88 21.15 -5.32
C ALA A 190 -1.35 19.92 -6.06
N TYR A 191 -1.15 18.82 -5.33
CA TYR A 191 -0.64 17.57 -5.86
C TYR A 191 -1.26 16.38 -5.14
N VAL A 192 -1.25 15.22 -5.79
CA VAL A 192 -1.52 13.93 -5.16
C VAL A 192 -0.28 13.06 -5.31
N VAL A 193 0.25 12.58 -4.18
CA VAL A 193 1.48 11.77 -4.13
C VAL A 193 1.12 10.32 -3.89
N GLY A 194 1.62 9.43 -4.75
CA GLY A 194 1.49 7.98 -4.60
C GLY A 194 2.83 7.33 -4.25
N ILE A 195 2.86 6.55 -3.17
CA ILE A 195 4.02 5.75 -2.75
C ILE A 195 3.65 4.28 -2.87
N PHE A 196 4.54 3.49 -3.49
CA PHE A 196 4.34 2.05 -3.70
C PHE A 196 5.42 1.27 -2.97
N ILE A 197 5.02 0.44 -2.01
CA ILE A 197 5.92 -0.40 -1.23
C ILE A 197 5.71 -1.84 -1.71
N PRO A 198 6.71 -2.46 -2.37
CA PRO A 198 6.64 -3.87 -2.72
C PRO A 198 6.36 -4.69 -1.46
N SER A 199 5.26 -5.45 -1.46
CA SER A 199 4.88 -6.29 -0.33
C SER A 199 5.31 -7.73 -0.55
N ARG A 200 5.19 -8.24 -1.78
CA ARG A 200 5.55 -9.61 -2.17
C ARG A 200 6.00 -9.65 -3.63
N TYR A 201 7.08 -10.39 -3.89
CA TYR A 201 7.47 -10.79 -5.23
C TYR A 201 6.98 -12.21 -5.48
N TYR A 202 6.08 -12.37 -6.45
CA TYR A 202 5.68 -13.69 -6.91
C TYR A 202 6.52 -14.02 -8.15
N GLN A 203 7.53 -14.87 -7.96
CA GLN A 203 8.06 -15.69 -9.05
C GLN A 203 7.03 -16.80 -9.33
N GLY A 204 5.90 -16.42 -9.93
CA GLY A 204 5.05 -17.39 -10.58
C GLY A 204 5.83 -17.99 -11.74
N ARG A 205 5.79 -19.32 -11.89
CA ARG A 205 6.26 -19.98 -13.11
C ARG A 205 5.52 -19.34 -14.29
N GLU A 206 6.27 -18.82 -15.26
CA GLU A 206 5.75 -18.04 -16.39
C GLU A 206 4.59 -18.76 -17.08
N GLU A 207 4.70 -20.08 -17.17
CA GLU A 207 3.71 -20.96 -17.75
C GLU A 207 2.36 -20.85 -17.02
N VAL A 208 2.36 -20.70 -15.70
CA VAL A 208 1.14 -20.53 -14.88
C VAL A 208 0.51 -19.16 -15.10
N ILE A 209 1.31 -18.11 -15.29
CA ILE A 209 0.82 -16.75 -15.53
C ILE A 209 0.22 -16.66 -16.94
N GLN A 210 0.99 -17.06 -17.96
CA GLN A 210 0.53 -17.09 -19.35
C GLN A 210 -0.75 -17.90 -19.49
N GLY A 211 -0.83 -19.05 -18.83
CA GLY A 211 -2.03 -19.86 -18.91
C GLY A 211 -3.23 -19.28 -18.17
N LYS A 212 -3.04 -18.51 -17.08
CA LYS A 212 -4.14 -17.75 -16.46
C LYS A 212 -4.64 -16.65 -17.39
N GLU A 213 -3.74 -15.87 -17.96
CA GLU A 213 -4.10 -14.78 -18.89
C GLU A 213 -4.84 -15.31 -20.10
N TYR A 214 -4.34 -16.38 -20.72
CA TYR A 214 -5.04 -17.02 -21.83
C TYR A 214 -6.46 -17.45 -21.44
N MET A 215 -6.61 -18.11 -20.29
CA MET A 215 -7.90 -18.54 -19.76
C MET A 215 -8.85 -17.38 -19.43
N ASP A 216 -8.31 -16.28 -18.90
CA ASP A 216 -9.06 -15.07 -18.55
C ASP A 216 -9.52 -14.32 -19.81
N ASP A 217 -8.71 -14.31 -20.87
CA ASP A 217 -9.00 -13.62 -22.14
C ASP A 217 -9.92 -14.45 -23.06
N HIS A 218 -9.75 -15.78 -23.06
CA HIS A 218 -10.52 -16.72 -23.91
C HIS A 218 -11.63 -17.42 -23.11
N TRP A 219 -12.15 -16.75 -22.09
CA TRP A 219 -13.15 -17.31 -21.19
C TRP A 219 -14.48 -17.64 -21.87
N LYS A 220 -14.78 -17.06 -23.05
CA LYS A 220 -16.01 -17.34 -23.82
C LYS A 220 -15.92 -18.64 -24.64
N GLU A 221 -14.73 -19.16 -24.87
CA GLU A 221 -14.49 -20.34 -25.72
C GLU A 221 -14.71 -21.65 -24.93
N ASP A 222 -14.56 -22.81 -25.58
CA ASP A 222 -14.48 -24.07 -24.85
C ASP A 222 -13.08 -24.27 -24.28
N PHE A 223 -12.98 -24.93 -23.12
CA PHE A 223 -11.68 -25.19 -22.51
C PHE A 223 -10.86 -26.15 -23.37
N ASP A 224 -9.78 -25.64 -23.97
CA ASP A 224 -8.84 -26.42 -24.76
C ASP A 224 -7.50 -26.57 -24.04
N ALA A 225 -7.23 -27.80 -23.58
CA ALA A 225 -5.96 -28.14 -22.95
C ALA A 225 -4.79 -28.20 -23.95
N ASP A 226 -5.03 -28.52 -25.23
CA ASP A 226 -4.02 -28.52 -26.28
C ASP A 226 -3.56 -27.11 -26.59
N ALA A 227 -4.51 -26.19 -26.83
CA ALA A 227 -4.21 -24.78 -27.04
C ALA A 227 -3.43 -24.19 -25.86
N LEU A 228 -3.92 -24.42 -24.64
CA LEU A 228 -3.28 -23.95 -23.42
C LEU A 228 -1.86 -24.52 -23.26
N SER A 229 -1.63 -25.80 -23.58
CA SER A 229 -0.30 -26.42 -23.55
C SER A 229 0.65 -25.88 -24.62
N SER A 230 0.11 -25.46 -25.77
CA SER A 230 0.87 -24.91 -26.89
C SER A 230 1.37 -23.51 -26.59
N ILE A 231 0.55 -22.71 -25.90
CA ILE A 231 0.87 -21.33 -25.46
C ILE A 231 1.95 -21.33 -24.39
N VAL A 232 1.83 -22.23 -23.41
CA VAL A 232 2.77 -22.30 -22.27
C VAL A 232 4.01 -23.16 -22.57
N HIS A 233 4.13 -23.69 -23.80
CA HIS A 233 5.24 -24.52 -24.28
C HIS A 233 5.58 -25.74 -23.39
N ILE A 234 4.58 -26.33 -22.73
CA ILE A 234 4.74 -27.49 -21.85
C ILE A 234 3.63 -28.50 -22.08
N SER A 235 3.95 -29.79 -22.01
CA SER A 235 2.96 -30.87 -22.15
C SER A 235 1.81 -30.76 -21.12
N LYS A 236 0.58 -31.08 -21.53
CA LYS A 236 -0.62 -31.01 -20.68
C LYS A 236 -0.47 -31.63 -19.28
N PRO A 237 0.10 -32.84 -19.11
CA PRO A 237 0.23 -33.44 -17.80
C PRO A 237 1.19 -32.67 -16.90
N HIS A 238 2.30 -32.19 -17.47
CA HIS A 238 3.28 -31.39 -16.74
C HIS A 238 2.68 -30.03 -16.35
N TYR A 239 2.02 -29.35 -17.29
CA TYR A 239 1.37 -28.09 -17.04
C TYR A 239 0.24 -28.20 -15.99
N THR A 240 -0.59 -29.24 -16.05
CA THR A 240 -1.65 -29.47 -15.04
C THR A 240 -1.09 -29.64 -13.63
N ARG A 241 -0.01 -30.42 -13.49
CA ARG A 241 0.66 -30.62 -12.20
C ARG A 241 1.29 -29.32 -11.70
N LEU A 242 1.99 -28.61 -12.58
CA LEU A 242 2.62 -27.33 -12.29
C LEU A 242 1.58 -26.31 -11.82
N PHE A 243 0.52 -26.12 -12.61
CA PHE A 243 -0.55 -25.18 -12.31
C PHE A 243 -1.24 -25.50 -10.98
N LYS A 244 -1.51 -26.78 -10.70
CA LYS A 244 -2.10 -27.20 -9.41
C LYS A 244 -1.16 -26.98 -8.23
N GLN A 245 0.13 -27.23 -8.40
CA GLN A 245 1.13 -26.96 -7.38
C GLN A 245 1.19 -25.47 -7.01
N HIS A 246 1.06 -24.57 -8.00
CA HIS A 246 1.18 -23.13 -7.80
C HIS A 246 -0.13 -22.42 -7.45
N THR A 247 -1.28 -22.94 -7.88
CA THR A 247 -2.60 -22.28 -7.71
C THR A 247 -3.55 -23.04 -6.78
N GLY A 248 -3.21 -24.26 -6.38
CA GLY A 248 -4.08 -25.15 -5.60
C GLY A 248 -5.19 -25.82 -6.42
N THR A 249 -5.39 -25.45 -7.68
CA THR A 249 -6.48 -25.94 -8.55
C THR A 249 -5.95 -26.40 -9.90
N THR A 250 -6.66 -27.26 -10.63
CA THR A 250 -6.27 -27.58 -12.01
C THR A 250 -6.61 -26.42 -12.96
N PRO A 251 -5.96 -26.30 -14.14
CA PRO A 251 -6.31 -25.27 -15.12
C PRO A 251 -7.80 -25.28 -15.49
N HIS A 252 -8.37 -26.48 -15.68
CA HIS A 252 -9.80 -26.63 -15.96
C HIS A 252 -10.67 -26.11 -14.81
N GLN A 253 -10.32 -26.41 -13.55
CA GLN A 253 -11.06 -25.91 -12.39
C GLN A 253 -10.98 -24.39 -12.27
N TYR A 254 -9.81 -23.81 -12.53
CA TYR A 254 -9.62 -22.36 -12.57
C TYR A 254 -10.50 -21.73 -13.67
N TYR A 255 -10.45 -22.26 -14.89
CA TYR A 255 -11.24 -21.79 -16.03
C TYR A 255 -12.75 -21.83 -15.75
N GLN A 256 -13.24 -22.90 -15.12
CA GLN A 256 -14.62 -23.00 -14.68
C GLN A 256 -14.98 -21.92 -13.65
N GLY A 257 -14.06 -21.58 -12.75
CA GLY A 257 -14.21 -20.47 -11.80
C GLY A 257 -14.31 -19.11 -12.49
N VAL A 258 -13.51 -18.87 -13.53
CA VAL A 258 -13.58 -17.64 -14.34
C VAL A 258 -14.94 -17.52 -15.04
N LYS A 259 -15.38 -18.57 -15.74
CA LYS A 259 -16.71 -18.61 -16.38
C LYS A 259 -17.83 -18.36 -15.39
N LEU A 260 -17.76 -18.99 -14.21
CA LEU A 260 -18.74 -18.81 -13.15
C LEU A 260 -18.79 -17.36 -12.66
N GLN A 261 -17.63 -16.72 -12.47
CA GLN A 261 -17.56 -15.33 -12.03
C GLN A 261 -18.19 -14.39 -13.06
N LYS A 262 -17.88 -14.56 -14.36
CA LYS A 262 -18.48 -13.79 -15.45
C LYS A 262 -19.99 -13.99 -15.56
N LEU A 263 -20.45 -15.22 -15.36
CA LEU A 263 -21.87 -15.55 -15.33
C LEU A 263 -22.57 -14.85 -14.17
N LYS A 264 -21.98 -14.81 -12.97
CA LYS A 264 -22.53 -14.05 -11.83
C LYS A 264 -22.64 -12.56 -12.12
N GLU A 265 -21.63 -11.99 -12.78
CA GLU A 265 -21.61 -10.57 -13.18
C GLU A 265 -22.74 -10.27 -14.18
N MET A 266 -22.87 -11.07 -15.25
CA MET A 266 -23.92 -10.88 -16.27
C MET A 266 -25.33 -11.23 -15.79
N LEU A 267 -25.48 -12.10 -14.78
CA LEU A 267 -26.79 -12.35 -14.17
C LEU A 267 -27.41 -11.09 -13.55
N CYS A 268 -26.60 -10.07 -13.23
CA CYS A 268 -27.06 -8.78 -12.73
C CYS A 268 -27.55 -7.84 -13.85
N ASP A 269 -27.38 -8.18 -15.14
CA ASP A 269 -27.92 -7.40 -16.25
C ASP A 269 -29.40 -7.76 -16.51
N ASN A 270 -30.27 -6.75 -16.43
CA ASN A 270 -31.71 -6.88 -16.67
C ASN A 270 -32.10 -6.88 -18.14
N ASN A 271 -31.20 -6.47 -19.03
CA ASN A 271 -31.47 -6.45 -20.47
C ASN A 271 -31.34 -7.84 -21.10
N LEU A 272 -30.78 -8.81 -20.37
CA LEU A 272 -30.57 -10.18 -20.82
C LEU A 272 -31.46 -11.16 -20.05
N SER A 273 -32.18 -12.02 -20.75
CA SER A 273 -32.82 -13.19 -20.15
C SER A 273 -31.77 -14.15 -19.56
N ILE A 274 -32.19 -15.03 -18.63
CA ILE A 274 -31.28 -16.04 -18.07
C ILE A 274 -30.68 -16.90 -19.19
N ALA A 275 -31.45 -17.28 -20.20
CA ALA A 275 -30.94 -18.05 -21.33
C ALA A 275 -29.86 -17.29 -22.12
N GLN A 276 -30.09 -15.99 -22.40
CA GLN A 276 -29.12 -15.14 -23.09
C GLN A 276 -27.84 -14.92 -22.29
N VAL A 277 -27.91 -14.82 -20.96
CA VAL A 277 -26.71 -14.71 -20.11
C VAL A 277 -25.81 -15.94 -20.27
N PHE A 278 -26.39 -17.13 -20.32
CA PHE A 278 -25.63 -18.37 -20.50
C PHE A 278 -25.03 -18.47 -21.90
N ASP A 279 -25.81 -18.14 -22.93
CA ASP A 279 -25.37 -18.10 -24.32
C ASP A 279 -24.19 -17.14 -24.52
N GLU A 280 -24.29 -15.93 -24.00
CA GLU A 280 -23.25 -14.89 -24.08
C GLU A 280 -21.99 -15.23 -23.25
N CYS A 281 -22.13 -16.12 -22.25
CA CYS A 281 -20.99 -16.69 -21.53
C CYS A 281 -20.35 -17.90 -22.24
N GLY A 282 -20.82 -18.26 -23.44
CA GLY A 282 -20.35 -19.45 -24.15
C GLY A 282 -20.65 -20.74 -23.38
N VAL A 283 -21.82 -20.81 -22.73
CA VAL A 283 -22.24 -22.00 -22.01
C VAL A 283 -23.69 -22.36 -22.33
N ASN A 284 -23.90 -23.57 -22.86
CA ASN A 284 -25.25 -24.05 -23.13
C ASN A 284 -26.04 -24.23 -21.82
N TYR A 285 -27.12 -23.46 -21.65
CA TYR A 285 -28.04 -23.62 -20.53
C TYR A 285 -28.71 -24.99 -20.57
N ASN A 286 -28.21 -25.92 -19.76
CA ASN A 286 -28.79 -27.25 -19.60
C ASN A 286 -29.01 -27.58 -18.12
N GLY A 287 -29.88 -28.57 -17.86
CA GLY A 287 -30.28 -28.93 -16.50
C GLY A 287 -29.12 -29.35 -15.59
N ASN A 288 -28.04 -29.91 -16.15
CA ASN A 288 -26.85 -30.31 -15.39
C ASN A 288 -26.03 -29.10 -14.93
N LEU A 289 -25.81 -28.14 -15.82
CA LEU A 289 -25.10 -26.90 -15.52
C LEU A 289 -25.87 -26.04 -14.53
N ALA A 290 -27.19 -25.91 -14.71
CA ALA A 290 -28.06 -25.20 -13.78
C ALA A 290 -28.02 -25.82 -12.37
N LYS A 291 -27.95 -27.16 -12.27
CA LYS A 291 -27.80 -27.88 -11.01
C LYS A 291 -26.44 -27.64 -10.34
N LYS A 292 -25.35 -27.63 -11.11
CA LYS A 292 -24.00 -27.34 -10.62
C LYS A 292 -23.89 -25.89 -10.11
N LEU A 293 -24.42 -24.93 -10.87
CA LEU A 293 -24.54 -23.53 -10.45
C LEU A 293 -25.35 -23.37 -9.18
N LYS A 294 -26.47 -24.09 -9.05
CA LYS A 294 -27.26 -24.07 -7.80
C LYS A 294 -26.46 -24.59 -6.60
N GLN A 295 -25.62 -25.61 -6.79
CA GLN A 295 -24.74 -26.13 -5.73
C GLN A 295 -23.65 -25.12 -5.34
N GLU A 296 -23.07 -24.43 -6.31
CA GLU A 296 -22.00 -23.45 -6.06
C GLU A 296 -22.52 -22.09 -5.54
N LEU A 297 -23.68 -21.64 -6.02
CA LEU A 297 -24.31 -20.37 -5.61
C LEU A 297 -25.18 -20.53 -4.35
N GLY A 298 -25.60 -21.75 -4.02
CA GLY A 298 -26.61 -22.03 -3.00
C GLY A 298 -28.05 -21.67 -3.41
N MET A 299 -28.26 -21.15 -4.62
CA MET A 299 -29.55 -20.73 -5.16
C MET A 299 -29.56 -20.82 -6.70
N THR A 300 -30.73 -20.83 -7.31
CA THR A 300 -30.86 -20.84 -8.78
C THR A 300 -30.40 -19.51 -9.40
N PRO A 301 -29.99 -19.48 -10.68
CA PRO A 301 -29.63 -18.23 -11.36
C PRO A 301 -30.72 -17.14 -11.31
N SER A 302 -31.99 -17.54 -11.42
CA SER A 302 -33.14 -16.62 -11.29
C SER A 302 -33.27 -16.06 -9.88
N GLU A 303 -33.12 -16.89 -8.84
CA GLU A 303 -33.14 -16.45 -7.43
C GLU A 303 -31.93 -15.55 -7.12
N TYR A 304 -30.76 -15.87 -7.67
CA TYR A 304 -29.54 -15.06 -7.53
C TYR A 304 -29.76 -13.66 -8.11
N ARG A 305 -30.29 -13.55 -9.33
CA ARG A 305 -30.66 -12.27 -9.96
C ARG A 305 -31.66 -11.50 -9.09
N ALA A 306 -32.76 -12.13 -8.68
CA ALA A 306 -33.78 -11.48 -7.87
C ALA A 306 -33.22 -10.94 -6.55
N ARG A 307 -32.32 -11.69 -5.90
CA ARG A 307 -31.67 -11.27 -4.66
C ARG A 307 -30.71 -10.10 -4.84
N MET A 308 -29.96 -10.07 -5.94
CA MET A 308 -29.03 -8.97 -6.21
C MET A 308 -29.73 -7.67 -6.61
N MET A 309 -30.99 -7.76 -7.07
CA MET A 309 -31.80 -6.59 -7.45
C MET A 309 -32.70 -6.04 -6.33
N GLN A 310 -32.81 -6.75 -5.20
CA GLN A 310 -33.52 -6.28 -4.01
C GLN A 310 -32.61 -5.55 -3.01
N LYS A 311 -31.36 -5.26 -3.40
CA LYS A 311 -30.40 -4.42 -2.66
C LYS A 311 -30.23 -3.09 -3.38
#